data_AF-A0A1B6I5K2-F1
#
_entry.id   AF-A0A1B6I5K2-F1
#
_cell.length_a   1.000
_cell.length_b   1.000
_cell.length_c   1.000
_cell.angle_alpha   90.00
_cell.angle_beta   90.00
_cell.angle_gamma   90.00
#
_symmetry.space_group_name_H-M   'P 1'
#
loop_
_entity.id
_entity.type
_entity.pdbx_description
1 polymer ?
#
loop_
_entity_poly.entity_id
_entity_poly.type
_entity_poly.pdbx_seq_one_letter_code
_entity_poly.pdbx_strand_id
1 'polypeptide(L)'
;VRTSGLVLLEKTFYRQMGAFEENSGCELCARNSQVANVDGSSKCSTNSVLSSPTSPISENRQSKWNCLGLFRDLLLSSDPKLTFTIGTHLLRIIPQCKFVVKQEILFSVFYPVFLKARERQTGSNKEIDKFLVLTCLSVFTYLLRRVRIIDQFLEQKALDHITVMLKDKDAMKLCCSIMEIVIITQIWKNEQNPNDSDKINKEIFHEASVNLPDFDLLLEEIRCSSEKFLSMVHCKGDEENLDHLSLSDSIISSDGTLMFDSPQCYQHYSQLVASLTCLWRTLANLSLFSPQVRQTLQERSATVVAHTLLLTVLQRASKSTFVRGEPFKDRESCLGQ
;
A
#
# COMPACT_ATOMS: atom_id res chain seq x y z
N VAL A 1 8.99 -11.80 20.56
CA VAL A 1 9.35 -11.84 22.00
C VAL A 1 8.78 -10.60 22.68
N ARG A 2 8.00 -10.73 23.76
CA ARG A 2 7.52 -9.58 24.55
C ARG A 2 8.67 -9.12 25.45
N THR A 3 9.32 -8.02 25.10
CA THR A 3 10.29 -7.37 26.00
C THR A 3 9.53 -6.66 27.11
N SER A 4 9.94 -6.86 28.36
CA SER A 4 9.27 -6.29 29.54
C SER A 4 9.11 -4.77 29.46
N GLY A 5 10.06 -4.07 28.84
CA GLY A 5 9.99 -2.63 28.60
C GLY A 5 8.82 -2.22 27.70
N LEU A 6 8.54 -2.94 26.62
CA LEU A 6 7.42 -2.63 25.72
C LEU A 6 6.06 -2.98 26.33
N VAL A 7 6.00 -4.02 27.17
CA VAL A 7 4.80 -4.34 27.96
C VAL A 7 4.52 -3.25 28.98
N LEU A 8 5.56 -2.72 29.63
CA LEU A 8 5.42 -1.59 30.56
C LEU A 8 4.88 -0.36 29.82
N LEU A 9 5.46 -0.05 28.65
CA LEU A 9 5.07 1.11 27.84
C LEU A 9 3.60 1.04 27.37
N GLU A 10 3.11 -0.16 27.04
CA GLU A 10 1.69 -0.43 26.78
C GLU A 10 0.79 -0.22 27.99
N LYS A 11 1.20 -0.71 29.16
CA LYS A 11 0.38 -0.64 30.38
C LYS A 11 0.39 0.74 31.04
N THR A 12 1.43 1.56 30.81
CA THR A 12 1.60 2.87 31.44
C THR A 12 1.53 4.00 30.43
N PHE A 13 2.60 4.23 29.69
CA PHE A 13 2.81 5.47 28.93
C PHE A 13 1.75 5.68 27.85
N TYR A 14 1.45 4.67 27.04
CA TYR A 14 0.42 4.79 26.01
C TYR A 14 -0.97 5.06 26.61
N ARG A 15 -1.30 4.43 27.75
CA ARG A 15 -2.59 4.65 28.42
C ARG A 15 -2.67 6.03 29.05
N GLN A 16 -1.63 6.46 29.77
CA GLN A 16 -1.55 7.77 30.40
C GLN A 16 -1.59 8.91 29.39
N MET A 17 -0.98 8.74 28.22
CA MET A 17 -1.02 9.72 27.13
C MET A 17 -2.37 9.77 26.40
N GLY A 18 -3.26 8.82 26.70
CA GLY A 18 -4.56 8.66 26.04
C GLY A 18 -4.43 8.13 24.61
N ALA A 19 -3.42 7.29 24.35
CA ALA A 19 -3.12 6.80 23.02
C ALA A 19 -4.10 5.74 22.54
N PHE A 20 -4.74 4.99 23.45
CA PHE A 20 -5.69 3.92 23.12
C PHE A 20 -7.15 4.38 23.21
N GLU A 21 -8.03 3.70 22.47
CA GLU A 21 -9.48 3.88 22.59
C GLU A 21 -9.98 3.46 23.99
N GLU A 22 -11.01 4.15 24.51
CA GLU A 22 -11.46 4.07 25.92
C GLU A 22 -11.98 2.69 26.34
N ASN A 23 -12.32 1.82 25.38
CA ASN A 23 -12.71 0.43 25.64
C ASN A 23 -11.53 -0.53 25.88
N SER A 24 -10.30 -0.01 26.00
CA SER A 24 -9.09 -0.82 26.25
C SER A 24 -8.93 -1.26 27.72
N GLY A 25 -9.96 -1.91 28.27
CA GLY A 25 -9.91 -2.81 29.45
C GLY A 25 -8.84 -2.51 30.52
N CYS A 26 -8.83 -1.30 31.08
CA CYS A 26 -7.94 -0.94 32.18
C CYS A 26 -8.75 -0.67 33.44
N GLU A 27 -8.80 -1.62 34.36
CA GLU A 27 -9.46 -1.43 35.66
C GLU A 27 -8.86 -0.25 36.47
N LEU A 28 -7.56 0.05 36.27
CA LEU A 28 -6.88 1.17 36.92
C LEU A 28 -7.30 2.54 36.37
N CYS A 29 -7.53 2.67 35.05
CA CYS A 29 -8.02 3.92 34.47
C CYS A 29 -9.52 4.11 34.74
N ALA A 30 -10.29 3.01 34.75
CA ALA A 30 -11.70 3.02 35.13
C ALA A 30 -11.91 3.42 36.60
N ARG A 31 -10.98 3.05 37.50
CA ARG A 31 -10.98 3.54 38.89
C ARG A 31 -10.72 5.03 38.99
N ASN A 32 -9.75 5.58 38.25
CA ASN A 32 -9.45 7.01 38.32
C ASN A 32 -10.56 7.90 37.71
N SER A 33 -11.32 7.41 36.73
CA SER A 33 -12.49 8.13 36.20
C SER A 33 -13.71 8.06 37.14
N GLN A 34 -13.81 7.03 37.98
CA GLN A 34 -14.84 6.95 39.03
C GLN A 34 -14.50 7.81 40.26
N VAL A 35 -13.22 7.97 40.61
CA VAL A 35 -12.80 8.85 41.72
C VAL A 35 -13.01 10.33 41.40
N ALA A 36 -13.02 10.73 40.12
CA ALA A 36 -13.31 12.11 39.73
C ALA A 36 -14.81 12.47 39.73
N ASN A 37 -15.71 11.50 39.90
CA ASN A 37 -17.17 11.69 39.85
C ASN A 37 -17.87 11.42 41.19
N VAL A 38 -17.11 11.33 42.28
CA VAL A 38 -17.66 11.30 43.64
C VAL A 38 -17.04 12.45 44.42
N ASP A 39 -17.54 13.66 44.17
CA ASP A 39 -17.87 14.61 45.24
C ASP A 39 -18.68 15.76 44.66
N GLY A 40 -19.94 15.81 45.06
CA GLY A 40 -20.85 16.91 44.75
C GLY A 40 -20.49 18.15 45.54
N SER A 41 -20.65 19.31 44.89
CA SER A 41 -20.93 20.61 45.49
C SER A 41 -19.86 21.21 46.43
N SER A 42 -19.00 22.08 45.88
CA SER A 42 -18.95 23.49 46.30
C SER A 42 -18.06 24.35 45.39
N LYS A 43 -18.68 25.38 44.80
CA LYS A 43 -18.14 26.70 44.42
C LYS A 43 -16.62 26.84 44.20
N CYS A 44 -16.23 27.12 42.95
CA CYS A 44 -15.38 28.28 42.70
C CYS A 44 -15.77 28.94 41.37
N SER A 45 -16.19 30.20 41.48
CA SER A 45 -16.66 31.06 40.42
C SER A 45 -15.50 31.82 39.76
N THR A 46 -15.72 32.18 38.49
CA THR A 46 -15.26 33.41 37.79
C THR A 46 -13.76 33.52 37.48
N ASN A 47 -13.33 33.72 36.22
CA ASN A 47 -13.78 34.77 35.31
C ASN A 47 -13.88 34.33 33.84
N SER A 48 -15.03 34.63 33.26
CA SER A 48 -15.19 34.92 31.83
C SER A 48 -14.62 36.29 31.50
N VAL A 49 -13.80 36.40 30.46
CA VAL A 49 -13.74 37.62 29.64
C VAL A 49 -13.86 37.17 28.19
N LEU A 50 -14.92 37.65 27.55
CA LEU A 50 -15.33 37.34 26.19
C LEU A 50 -14.85 38.46 25.24
N SER A 51 -14.43 38.06 24.03
CA SER A 51 -14.44 38.83 22.75
C SER A 51 -13.33 39.90 22.57
N SER A 52 -12.63 40.06 21.43
CA SER A 52 -12.86 39.67 20.01
C SER A 52 -11.51 39.66 19.22
N PRO A 53 -11.46 39.67 17.87
CA PRO A 53 -10.74 38.70 17.04
C PRO A 53 -9.46 39.29 16.41
N THR A 54 -8.91 38.64 15.38
CA THR A 54 -7.81 39.06 14.48
C THR A 54 -6.39 38.66 14.89
N SER A 55 -5.96 37.47 14.46
CA SER A 55 -4.67 37.22 13.76
C SER A 55 -4.48 35.70 13.57
N PRO A 56 -3.87 35.25 12.46
CA PRO A 56 -3.75 33.84 12.16
C PRO A 56 -2.81 33.20 13.19
N ILE A 57 -3.30 32.17 13.86
CA ILE A 57 -2.48 31.32 14.73
C ILE A 57 -1.58 30.48 13.81
N SER A 58 -0.50 31.08 13.33
CA SER A 58 0.71 30.38 12.95
C SER A 58 1.58 30.25 14.20
N GLU A 59 2.20 29.07 14.33
CA GLU A 59 3.27 28.70 15.25
C GLU A 59 2.88 28.01 16.57
N ASN A 60 3.22 26.71 16.56
CA ASN A 60 3.78 25.97 17.68
C ASN A 60 2.83 25.38 18.75
N ARG A 61 1.88 24.55 18.32
CA ARG A 61 1.46 23.41 19.15
C ARG A 61 2.40 22.25 18.87
N GLN A 62 3.51 22.14 19.61
CA GLN A 62 4.28 20.89 19.64
C GLN A 62 3.30 19.77 20.00
N SER A 63 3.04 18.88 19.04
CA SER A 63 2.15 17.73 19.22
C SER A 63 2.64 16.98 20.45
N LYS A 64 1.76 16.73 21.44
CA LYS A 64 2.10 15.88 22.60
C LYS A 64 2.63 14.49 22.20
N TRP A 65 2.50 14.16 20.92
CA TRP A 65 2.94 12.93 20.29
C TRP A 65 4.32 13.01 19.62
N ASN A 66 5.05 14.13 19.72
CA ASN A 66 6.42 14.27 19.20
C ASN A 66 7.37 13.17 19.70
N CYS A 67 7.13 12.65 20.91
CA CYS A 67 7.89 11.53 21.47
C CYS A 67 7.79 10.24 20.63
N LEU A 68 6.74 10.08 19.82
CA LEU A 68 6.61 8.95 18.89
C LEU A 68 7.70 8.97 17.81
N GLY A 69 8.25 10.14 17.49
CA GLY A 69 9.41 10.28 16.60
C GLY A 69 10.62 9.47 17.06
N LEU A 70 10.76 9.15 18.36
CA LEU A 70 11.84 8.28 18.84
C LEU A 70 11.75 6.85 18.26
N PHE A 71 10.54 6.37 17.96
CA PHE A 71 10.37 5.07 17.31
C PHE A 71 10.97 5.03 15.91
N ARG A 72 10.99 6.17 15.19
CA ARG A 72 11.66 6.26 13.88
C ARG A 72 13.13 5.93 14.04
N ASP A 73 13.79 6.52 15.02
CA ASP A 73 15.24 6.36 15.21
C ASP A 73 15.55 4.92 15.67
N LEU A 74 14.71 4.32 16.50
CA LEU A 74 14.82 2.91 16.90
C LEU A 74 14.61 1.94 15.72
N LEU A 75 13.64 2.22 14.84
CA LEU A 75 13.38 1.42 13.64
C LEU A 75 14.54 1.50 12.63
N LEU A 76 15.22 2.65 12.56
CA LEU A 76 16.35 2.86 11.65
C LEU A 76 17.69 2.46 12.25
N SER A 77 17.69 1.82 13.42
CA SER A 77 18.88 1.28 14.07
C SER A 77 19.55 0.21 13.20
N SER A 78 20.87 0.12 13.32
CA SER A 78 21.67 -0.95 12.71
C SER A 78 21.51 -2.29 13.42
N ASP A 79 20.90 -2.34 14.61
CA ASP A 79 20.61 -3.61 15.30
C ASP A 79 19.32 -4.24 14.75
N PRO A 80 19.41 -5.37 14.01
CA PRO A 80 18.24 -6.02 13.45
C PRO A 80 17.24 -6.44 14.54
N LYS A 81 17.72 -6.96 15.68
CA LYS A 81 16.83 -7.47 16.74
C LYS A 81 15.98 -6.35 17.32
N LEU A 82 16.59 -5.19 17.54
CA LEU A 82 15.87 -4.00 17.99
C LEU A 82 14.84 -3.57 16.94
N THR A 83 15.24 -3.44 15.67
CA THR A 83 14.37 -3.04 14.57
C THR A 83 13.16 -3.97 14.42
N PHE A 84 13.37 -5.29 14.38
CA PHE A 84 12.29 -6.28 14.32
C PHE A 84 11.36 -6.21 15.55
N THR A 85 11.93 -6.05 16.75
CA THR A 85 11.15 -5.99 17.99
C THR A 85 10.25 -4.75 18.02
N ILE A 86 10.79 -3.59 17.64
CA ILE A 86 10.04 -2.33 17.59
C ILE A 86 8.99 -2.36 16.49
N GLY A 87 9.34 -2.80 15.27
CA GLY A 87 8.40 -2.90 14.15
C GLY A 87 7.21 -3.80 14.48
N THR A 88 7.47 -4.99 15.03
CA THR A 88 6.42 -5.94 15.44
C THR A 88 5.54 -5.38 16.56
N HIS A 89 6.14 -4.65 17.51
CA HIS A 89 5.39 -4.02 18.59
C HIS A 89 4.46 -2.93 18.08
N LEU A 90 4.95 -2.04 17.21
CA LEU A 90 4.15 -0.96 16.64
C LEU A 90 2.98 -1.51 15.83
N LEU A 91 3.22 -2.51 14.97
CA LEU A 91 2.16 -3.21 14.22
C LEU A 91 1.05 -3.76 15.14
N ARG A 92 1.41 -4.23 16.34
CA ARG A 92 0.44 -4.77 17.32
C ARG A 92 -0.38 -3.69 18.01
N ILE A 93 0.21 -2.54 18.33
CA ILE A 93 -0.48 -1.49 19.10
C ILE A 93 -1.29 -0.55 18.20
N ILE A 94 -0.85 -0.32 16.96
CA ILE A 94 -1.47 0.60 16.02
C ILE A 94 -2.98 0.41 15.92
N PRO A 95 -3.52 -0.83 15.83
CA PRO A 95 -4.95 -1.02 15.73
C PRO A 95 -5.77 -0.43 16.88
N GLN A 96 -5.19 -0.43 18.08
CA GLN A 96 -5.83 0.04 19.32
C GLN A 96 -5.71 1.55 19.51
N CYS A 97 -4.86 2.22 18.72
CA CYS A 97 -4.58 3.63 18.88
C CYS A 97 -5.77 4.51 18.43
N LYS A 98 -5.99 5.63 19.13
CA LYS A 98 -6.90 6.69 18.69
C LYS A 98 -6.43 7.25 17.34
N PHE A 99 -7.38 7.77 16.57
CA PHE A 99 -7.13 8.32 15.23
C PHE A 99 -5.96 9.32 15.18
N VAL A 100 -5.89 10.27 16.11
CA VAL A 100 -4.83 11.29 16.13
C VAL A 100 -3.44 10.66 16.29
N VAL A 101 -3.34 9.59 17.07
CA VAL A 101 -2.09 8.84 17.26
C VAL A 101 -1.76 8.02 16.02
N LYS A 102 -2.75 7.38 15.39
CA LYS A 102 -2.60 6.68 14.12
C LYS A 102 -2.02 7.60 13.03
N GLN A 103 -2.54 8.82 12.92
CA GLN A 103 -2.04 9.83 11.97
C GLN A 103 -0.58 10.23 12.29
N GLU A 104 -0.26 10.48 13.56
CA GLU A 104 1.12 10.80 13.96
C GLU A 104 2.08 9.64 13.69
N ILE A 105 1.69 8.40 14.01
CA ILE A 105 2.51 7.20 13.74
C ILE A 105 2.77 7.07 12.24
N LEU A 106 1.78 7.31 11.39
CA LEU A 106 1.95 7.25 9.95
C LEU A 106 3.00 8.26 9.46
N PHE A 107 2.83 9.54 9.80
CA PHE A 107 3.61 10.62 9.17
C PHE A 107 4.92 10.96 9.90
N SER A 108 5.01 10.74 11.20
CA SER A 108 6.21 11.06 11.99
C SER A 108 7.12 9.84 12.19
N VAL A 109 6.60 8.62 11.98
CA VAL A 109 7.35 7.37 12.15
C VAL A 109 7.46 6.61 10.84
N PHE A 110 6.38 5.98 10.36
CA PHE A 110 6.48 5.00 9.27
C PHE A 110 6.80 5.60 7.91
N TYR A 111 6.25 6.78 7.57
CA TYR A 111 6.53 7.40 6.29
C TYR A 111 8.01 7.82 6.14
N PRO A 112 8.63 8.52 7.12
CA PRO A 112 10.06 8.78 7.08
C PRO A 112 10.94 7.52 7.11
N VAL A 113 10.53 6.48 7.85
CA VAL A 113 11.24 5.18 7.87
C VAL A 113 11.19 4.54 6.48
N PHE A 114 10.03 4.53 5.82
CA PHE A 114 9.86 3.99 4.48
C PHE A 114 10.79 4.64 3.48
N LEU A 115 10.83 5.99 3.43
CA LEU A 115 11.70 6.71 2.51
C LEU A 115 13.17 6.33 2.70
N LYS A 116 13.65 6.39 3.95
CA LYS A 116 15.05 6.09 4.28
C LYS A 116 15.42 4.62 4.10
N ALA A 117 14.51 3.68 4.38
CA ALA A 117 14.76 2.25 4.20
C ALA A 117 14.82 1.90 2.71
N ARG A 118 13.89 2.45 1.92
CA ARG A 118 13.87 2.26 0.46
C ARG A 118 15.15 2.78 -0.19
N GLU A 119 15.60 3.98 0.17
CA GLU A 119 16.86 4.55 -0.35
C GLU A 119 18.08 3.66 -0.05
N ARG A 120 18.03 2.89 1.05
CA ARG A 120 19.13 2.02 1.49
C ARG A 120 19.03 0.57 0.98
N GLN A 121 17.97 0.19 0.27
CA GLN A 121 17.77 -1.20 -0.18
C GLN A 121 18.87 -1.74 -1.11
N THR A 122 19.68 -0.87 -1.73
CA THR A 122 20.84 -1.25 -2.56
C THR A 122 22.15 -1.37 -1.76
N GLY A 123 22.12 -1.09 -0.45
CA GLY A 123 23.28 -1.08 0.44
C GLY A 123 23.52 -2.39 1.21
N SER A 124 24.41 -2.32 2.21
CA SER A 124 24.88 -3.46 3.00
C SER A 124 23.84 -4.09 3.94
N ASN A 125 22.79 -3.36 4.32
CA ASN A 125 21.73 -3.80 5.25
C ASN A 125 20.43 -4.23 4.57
N LYS A 126 20.54 -4.78 3.36
CA LYS A 126 19.42 -5.10 2.47
C LYS A 126 18.25 -5.84 3.14
N GLU A 127 18.50 -6.83 4.00
CA GLU A 127 17.44 -7.61 4.65
C GLU A 127 16.64 -6.80 5.70
N ILE A 128 17.32 -5.93 6.47
CA ILE A 128 16.67 -5.06 7.45
C ILE A 128 15.82 -4.02 6.73
N ASP A 129 16.39 -3.38 5.71
CA ASP A 129 15.71 -2.36 4.92
C ASP A 129 14.53 -2.94 4.14
N LYS A 130 14.65 -4.18 3.63
CA LYS A 130 13.54 -4.93 3.03
C LYS A 130 12.42 -5.19 4.03
N PHE A 131 12.75 -5.68 5.23
CA PHE A 131 11.76 -5.85 6.29
C PHE A 131 11.05 -4.54 6.64
N LEU A 132 11.80 -3.45 6.79
CA LEU A 132 11.26 -2.14 7.12
C LEU A 132 10.31 -1.63 6.03
N VAL A 133 10.68 -1.74 4.75
CA VAL A 133 9.81 -1.35 3.64
C VAL A 133 8.51 -2.14 3.66
N LEU A 134 8.56 -3.47 3.75
CA LEU A 134 7.35 -4.31 3.81
C LEU A 134 6.49 -4.00 5.04
N THR A 135 7.12 -3.72 6.18
CA THR A 135 6.43 -3.31 7.40
C THR A 135 5.72 -1.97 7.22
N CYS A 136 6.38 -0.97 6.62
CA CYS A 136 5.78 0.33 6.35
C CYS A 136 4.60 0.24 5.39
N LEU A 137 4.77 -0.50 4.29
CA LEU A 137 3.69 -0.73 3.32
C LEU A 137 2.48 -1.41 3.97
N SER A 138 2.71 -2.38 4.86
CA SER A 138 1.65 -3.03 5.65
C SER A 138 0.95 -2.07 6.62
N VAL A 139 1.69 -1.12 7.19
CA VAL A 139 1.09 -0.06 8.03
C VAL A 139 0.26 0.91 7.18
N PHE A 140 0.71 1.24 5.97
CA PHE A 140 0.00 2.15 5.08
C PHE A 140 -1.36 1.56 4.68
N THR A 141 -1.43 0.29 4.28
CA THR A 141 -2.71 -0.38 3.96
C THR A 141 -3.69 -0.36 5.14
N TYR A 142 -3.19 -0.38 6.38
CA TYR A 142 -4.01 -0.31 7.58
C TYR A 142 -4.45 1.11 7.96
N LEU A 143 -3.59 2.11 7.79
CA LEU A 143 -3.80 3.47 8.29
C LEU A 143 -4.49 4.41 7.29
N LEU A 144 -4.42 4.13 5.99
CA LEU A 144 -5.05 4.92 4.93
C LEU A 144 -6.58 4.66 4.86
N ARG A 145 -7.33 5.00 5.91
CA ARG A 145 -8.80 4.74 5.96
C ARG A 145 -9.67 5.99 5.93
N ARG A 146 -9.07 7.17 5.96
CA ARG A 146 -9.78 8.45 6.04
C ARG A 146 -9.27 9.37 4.95
N VAL A 147 -10.19 10.08 4.30
CA VAL A 147 -9.89 11.06 3.24
C VAL A 147 -8.79 12.02 3.65
N ARG A 148 -8.85 12.62 4.85
CA ARG A 148 -7.83 13.57 5.34
C ARG A 148 -6.42 12.97 5.45
N ILE A 149 -6.31 11.69 5.82
CA ILE A 149 -5.01 11.02 5.87
C ILE A 149 -4.50 10.78 4.45
N ILE A 150 -5.38 10.35 3.54
CA ILE A 150 -5.02 10.12 2.15
C ILE A 150 -4.60 11.41 1.46
N ASP A 151 -5.30 12.52 1.69
CA ASP A 151 -4.92 13.84 1.18
C ASP A 151 -3.50 14.22 1.63
N GLN A 152 -3.20 14.12 2.93
CA GLN A 152 -1.86 14.40 3.46
C GLN A 152 -0.79 13.42 2.93
N PHE A 153 -1.16 12.17 2.63
CA PHE A 153 -0.28 11.18 2.03
C PHE A 153 0.06 11.54 0.57
N LEU A 154 -0.94 12.02 -0.19
CA LEU A 154 -0.78 12.49 -1.56
C LEU A 154 0.02 13.80 -1.64
N GLU A 155 -0.20 14.74 -0.72
CA GLU A 155 0.58 15.98 -0.61
C GLU A 155 2.09 15.72 -0.46
N GLN A 156 2.46 14.60 0.16
CA GLN A 156 3.85 14.18 0.32
C GLN A 156 4.41 13.40 -0.88
N LYS A 157 3.65 13.35 -2.00
CA LYS A 157 3.99 12.58 -3.21
C LYS A 157 4.28 11.10 -2.91
N ALA A 158 3.58 10.55 -1.92
CA ALA A 158 3.83 9.19 -1.48
C ALA A 158 3.56 8.16 -2.59
N LEU A 159 2.61 8.40 -3.49
CA LEU A 159 2.33 7.47 -4.58
C LEU A 159 3.47 7.34 -5.60
N ASP A 160 4.20 8.41 -5.90
CA ASP A 160 5.42 8.33 -6.73
C ASP A 160 6.40 7.29 -6.16
N HIS A 161 6.47 7.26 -4.83
CA HIS A 161 7.32 6.35 -4.10
C HIS A 161 6.79 4.90 -4.04
N ILE A 162 5.47 4.73 -4.00
CA ILE A 162 4.80 3.42 -4.06
C ILE A 162 4.91 2.81 -5.47
N THR A 163 4.72 3.60 -6.52
CA THR A 163 4.76 3.15 -7.92
C THR A 163 6.14 2.59 -8.29
N VAL A 164 7.22 3.23 -7.83
CA VAL A 164 8.58 2.68 -7.99
C VAL A 164 8.69 1.27 -7.39
N MET A 165 7.97 0.99 -6.31
CA MET A 165 8.01 -0.28 -5.60
C MET A 165 7.11 -1.37 -6.18
N LEU A 166 6.27 -1.07 -7.18
CA LEU A 166 5.52 -2.10 -7.91
C LEU A 166 6.44 -3.11 -8.59
N LYS A 167 7.69 -2.74 -8.91
CA LYS A 167 8.66 -3.64 -9.53
C LYS A 167 9.22 -4.69 -8.56
N ASP A 168 9.08 -4.50 -7.25
CA ASP A 168 9.53 -5.45 -6.24
C ASP A 168 8.44 -6.51 -5.99
N LYS A 169 8.78 -7.79 -6.19
CA LYS A 169 7.84 -8.91 -6.10
C LYS A 169 7.21 -9.06 -4.71
N ASP A 170 7.95 -8.75 -3.65
CA ASP A 170 7.50 -8.95 -2.28
C ASP A 170 6.64 -7.76 -1.81
N ALA A 171 6.88 -6.57 -2.38
CA ALA A 171 6.13 -5.35 -2.10
C ALA A 171 4.86 -5.18 -2.96
N MET A 172 4.85 -5.73 -4.19
CA MET A 172 3.82 -5.51 -5.22
C MET A 172 2.39 -5.58 -4.69
N LYS A 173 2.06 -6.62 -3.93
CA LYS A 173 0.70 -6.83 -3.38
C LYS A 173 0.28 -5.71 -2.43
N LEU A 174 1.20 -5.24 -1.58
CA LEU A 174 0.93 -4.15 -0.66
C LEU A 174 0.82 -2.82 -1.40
N CYS A 175 1.70 -2.57 -2.38
CA CYS A 175 1.63 -1.38 -3.23
C CYS A 175 0.30 -1.29 -3.99
N CYS A 176 -0.12 -2.39 -4.62
CA CYS A 176 -1.43 -2.50 -5.27
C CYS A 176 -2.58 -2.20 -4.30
N SER A 177 -2.53 -2.75 -3.08
CA SER A 177 -3.55 -2.50 -2.05
C SER A 177 -3.61 -1.02 -1.62
N ILE A 178 -2.45 -0.36 -1.50
CA ILE A 178 -2.38 1.07 -1.20
C ILE A 178 -2.99 1.89 -2.33
N MET A 179 -2.63 1.61 -3.58
CA MET A 179 -3.20 2.28 -4.75
C MET A 179 -4.71 2.08 -4.81
N GLU A 180 -5.20 0.86 -4.58
CA GLU A 180 -6.64 0.55 -4.53
C GLU A 180 -7.37 1.44 -3.52
N ILE A 181 -6.85 1.51 -2.29
CA ILE A 181 -7.41 2.32 -1.21
C ILE A 181 -7.46 3.82 -1.60
N VAL A 182 -6.38 4.33 -2.16
CA VAL A 182 -6.26 5.75 -2.53
C VAL A 182 -7.23 6.09 -3.66
N ILE A 183 -7.24 5.30 -4.74
CA ILE A 183 -8.11 5.53 -5.90
C ILE A 183 -9.59 5.45 -5.49
N ILE A 184 -10.00 4.41 -4.73
CA ILE A 184 -11.38 4.29 -4.25
C ILE A 184 -11.78 5.54 -3.44
N THR A 185 -10.89 6.00 -2.55
CA THR A 185 -11.20 7.15 -1.70
C THR A 185 -11.28 8.45 -2.49
N GLN A 186 -10.44 8.64 -3.50
CA GLN A 186 -10.50 9.79 -4.40
C GLN A 186 -11.78 9.80 -5.24
N ILE A 187 -12.15 8.65 -5.81
CA ILE A 187 -13.42 8.49 -6.55
C ILE A 187 -14.59 8.88 -5.64
N TRP A 188 -14.65 8.33 -4.43
CA TRP A 188 -15.71 8.63 -3.46
C TRP A 188 -15.74 10.11 -3.06
N LYS A 189 -14.56 10.74 -2.89
CA LYS A 189 -14.44 12.18 -2.60
C LYS A 189 -15.00 13.03 -3.74
N ASN A 190 -14.67 12.70 -4.98
CA ASN A 190 -15.16 13.41 -6.18
C ASN A 190 -16.66 13.21 -6.40
N GLU A 191 -17.23 12.07 -5.98
CA GLU A 191 -18.67 11.85 -6.01
C GLU A 191 -19.44 12.74 -5.02
N GLN A 192 -18.87 12.98 -3.83
CA GLN A 192 -19.51 13.82 -2.81
C GLN A 192 -19.37 15.31 -3.04
N ASN A 193 -18.24 15.73 -3.63
CA ASN A 193 -17.98 17.12 -3.97
C ASN A 193 -17.66 17.21 -5.47
N PRO A 194 -18.65 16.99 -6.36
CA PRO A 194 -18.41 17.12 -7.78
C PRO A 194 -18.01 18.57 -8.07
N ASN A 195 -16.88 18.76 -8.76
CA ASN A 195 -16.49 20.08 -9.24
C ASN A 195 -17.59 20.62 -10.16
N ASP A 196 -17.71 21.94 -10.29
CA ASP A 196 -18.77 22.53 -11.12
C ASP A 196 -18.68 22.11 -12.60
N SER A 197 -17.47 21.79 -13.10
CA SER A 197 -17.26 21.15 -14.41
C SER A 197 -17.80 19.71 -14.48
N ASP A 198 -17.66 18.93 -13.41
CA ASP A 198 -18.11 17.54 -13.34
C ASP A 198 -19.63 17.43 -13.16
N LYS A 199 -20.26 18.44 -12.55
CA LYS A 199 -21.73 18.56 -12.52
C LYS A 199 -22.29 18.76 -13.92
N ILE A 200 -21.70 19.69 -14.68
CA ILE A 200 -22.11 19.99 -16.06
C ILE A 200 -21.89 18.76 -16.96
N ASN A 201 -20.76 18.07 -16.85
CA ASN A 201 -20.50 16.87 -17.66
C ASN A 201 -21.38 15.67 -17.28
N LYS A 202 -21.69 15.47 -15.99
CA LYS A 202 -22.65 14.45 -15.53
C LYS A 202 -24.07 14.73 -16.00
N GLU A 203 -24.49 15.99 -16.04
CA GLU A 203 -25.83 16.42 -16.46
C GLU A 203 -26.01 16.41 -17.98
N ILE A 204 -24.96 16.71 -18.77
CA ILE A 204 -25.07 16.87 -20.23
C ILE A 204 -24.63 15.63 -21.01
N PHE A 205 -23.56 14.93 -20.57
CA PHE A 205 -22.93 13.88 -21.37
C PHE A 205 -23.05 12.47 -20.79
N HIS A 206 -23.58 12.30 -19.56
CA HIS A 206 -23.52 11.02 -18.83
C HIS A 206 -22.10 10.41 -18.75
N GLU A 207 -21.05 11.19 -19.02
CA GLU A 207 -19.66 10.77 -19.00
C GLU A 207 -19.06 11.08 -17.64
N ALA A 208 -19.01 10.06 -16.80
CA ALA A 208 -18.23 10.08 -15.57
C ALA A 208 -16.99 9.20 -15.78
N SER A 209 -16.13 9.58 -16.73
CA SER A 209 -14.82 8.95 -16.86
C SER A 209 -13.94 9.36 -15.67
N VAL A 210 -13.12 8.42 -15.20
CA VAL A 210 -12.22 8.65 -14.06
C VAL A 210 -11.02 9.45 -14.54
N ASN A 211 -11.03 10.76 -14.29
CA ASN A 211 -9.86 11.62 -14.50
C ASN A 211 -9.07 11.74 -13.19
N LEU A 212 -8.34 10.67 -12.85
CA LEU A 212 -7.47 10.61 -11.67
C LEU A 212 -6.05 10.23 -12.12
N PRO A 213 -5.04 11.09 -11.90
CA PRO A 213 -3.64 10.78 -12.25
C PRO A 213 -3.17 9.44 -11.67
N ASP A 214 -3.60 9.12 -10.46
CA ASP A 214 -3.22 7.89 -9.75
C ASP A 214 -3.83 6.63 -10.39
N PHE A 215 -5.00 6.77 -11.02
CA PHE A 215 -5.63 5.70 -11.79
C PHE A 215 -4.91 5.50 -13.14
N ASP A 216 -4.51 6.59 -13.81
CA ASP A 216 -3.73 6.49 -15.04
C ASP A 216 -2.35 5.84 -14.81
N LEU A 217 -1.70 6.11 -13.67
CA LEU A 217 -0.46 5.42 -13.28
C LEU A 217 -0.66 3.89 -13.18
N LEU A 218 -1.79 3.42 -12.61
CA LEU A 218 -2.10 2.00 -12.55
C LEU A 218 -2.28 1.39 -13.94
N LEU A 219 -3.03 2.07 -14.80
CA LEU A 219 -3.29 1.61 -16.16
C LEU A 219 -2.00 1.56 -16.99
N GLU A 220 -1.11 2.52 -16.79
CA GLU A 220 0.19 2.56 -17.46
C GLU A 220 1.11 1.42 -17.00
N GLU A 221 1.14 1.09 -15.70
CA GLU A 221 1.90 -0.06 -15.21
C GLU A 221 1.30 -1.39 -15.73
N ILE A 222 -0.04 -1.50 -15.80
CA ILE A 222 -0.71 -2.63 -16.44
C ILE A 222 -0.28 -2.76 -17.89
N ARG A 223 -0.31 -1.67 -18.66
CA ARG A 223 0.09 -1.65 -20.07
C ARG A 223 1.56 -2.10 -20.22
N CYS A 224 2.48 -1.46 -19.50
CA CYS A 224 3.90 -1.77 -19.53
C CYS A 224 4.20 -3.22 -19.15
N SER A 225 3.58 -3.73 -18.08
CA SER A 225 3.75 -5.13 -17.64
C SER A 225 3.16 -6.12 -18.65
N SER A 226 2.05 -5.76 -19.29
CA SER A 226 1.40 -6.58 -20.31
C SER A 226 2.25 -6.67 -21.58
N GLU A 227 2.83 -5.56 -22.02
CA GLU A 227 3.73 -5.52 -23.18
C GLU A 227 4.98 -6.37 -22.94
N LYS A 228 5.60 -6.29 -21.75
CA LYS A 228 6.75 -7.13 -21.39
C LYS A 228 6.42 -8.62 -21.37
N PHE A 229 5.25 -8.97 -20.86
CA PHE A 229 4.80 -10.35 -20.87
C PHE A 229 4.54 -10.82 -22.31
N LEU A 230 3.80 -10.04 -23.10
CA LEU A 230 3.48 -10.39 -24.47
C LEU A 230 4.74 -10.50 -25.33
N SER A 231 5.73 -9.61 -25.18
CA SER A 231 6.98 -9.69 -25.92
C SER A 231 7.74 -10.98 -25.59
N MET A 232 7.93 -11.30 -24.31
CA MET A 232 8.57 -12.55 -23.85
C MET A 232 7.87 -13.80 -24.40
N VAL A 233 6.56 -13.70 -24.58
CA VAL A 233 5.68 -14.83 -24.87
C VAL A 233 5.38 -14.99 -26.37
N HIS A 234 5.54 -13.93 -27.16
CA HIS A 234 5.43 -13.87 -28.62
C HIS A 234 6.81 -13.88 -29.31
N CYS A 235 7.90 -14.21 -28.61
CA CYS A 235 9.26 -14.43 -29.17
C CYS A 235 9.38 -15.57 -30.22
N LYS A 236 8.30 -15.95 -30.89
CA LYS A 236 8.32 -16.71 -32.14
C LYS A 236 7.51 -15.94 -33.17
N GLY A 237 8.20 -15.23 -34.08
CA GLY A 237 7.53 -14.57 -35.20
C GLY A 237 8.44 -13.74 -36.10
N ASP A 238 9.26 -12.84 -35.56
CA ASP A 238 10.05 -11.91 -36.36
C ASP A 238 11.54 -12.01 -36.02
N GLU A 239 12.33 -12.59 -36.94
CA GLU A 239 13.80 -12.62 -36.86
C GLU A 239 14.41 -11.20 -36.89
N GLU A 240 13.67 -10.17 -37.34
CA GLU A 240 14.18 -8.81 -37.52
C GLU A 240 14.14 -7.92 -36.25
N ASN A 241 13.37 -8.29 -35.22
CA ASN A 241 13.26 -7.49 -33.98
C ASN A 241 14.13 -8.01 -32.82
N LEU A 242 14.94 -9.04 -33.07
CA LEU A 242 15.85 -9.65 -32.08
C LEU A 242 16.99 -8.72 -31.63
N ASP A 243 17.33 -7.68 -32.41
CA ASP A 243 18.48 -6.81 -32.10
C ASP A 243 18.20 -5.73 -31.05
N HIS A 244 16.93 -5.48 -30.71
CA HIS A 244 16.56 -4.39 -29.78
C HIS A 244 16.20 -4.85 -28.36
N LEU A 245 16.09 -6.17 -28.12
CA LEU A 245 15.84 -6.73 -26.80
C LEU A 245 17.00 -7.64 -26.41
N SER A 246 17.86 -7.18 -25.51
CA SER A 246 18.93 -7.96 -24.88
C SER A 246 18.37 -9.06 -23.95
N LEU A 247 17.56 -9.97 -24.49
CA LEU A 247 16.92 -11.07 -23.78
C LEU A 247 17.16 -12.36 -24.55
N SER A 248 18.28 -13.00 -24.23
CA SER A 248 18.63 -14.37 -24.63
C SER A 248 17.76 -15.44 -23.95
N ASP A 249 16.48 -15.14 -23.70
CA ASP A 249 15.53 -15.93 -22.93
C ASP A 249 14.30 -16.22 -23.80
N SER A 250 14.39 -17.20 -24.71
CA SER A 250 13.27 -17.54 -25.59
C SER A 250 12.30 -18.54 -24.93
N ILE A 251 10.99 -18.33 -25.09
CA ILE A 251 9.97 -19.31 -24.68
C ILE A 251 9.50 -20.06 -25.91
N ILE A 252 9.89 -21.33 -26.02
CA ILE A 252 9.41 -22.20 -27.11
C ILE A 252 8.11 -22.83 -26.65
N SER A 253 7.00 -22.28 -27.15
CA SER A 253 5.69 -22.92 -27.07
C SER A 253 5.54 -23.91 -28.24
N SER A 254 5.28 -25.17 -27.94
CA SER A 254 4.86 -26.21 -28.88
C SER A 254 3.55 -26.86 -28.40
N ASP A 255 3.04 -27.84 -29.15
CA ASP A 255 1.76 -28.46 -28.85
C ASP A 255 1.83 -29.17 -27.49
N GLY A 256 1.04 -28.70 -26.52
CA GLY A 256 1.01 -29.23 -25.15
C GLY A 256 2.19 -28.91 -24.22
N THR A 257 3.26 -28.23 -24.66
CA THR A 257 4.47 -27.97 -23.84
C THR A 257 4.95 -26.52 -23.88
N LEU A 258 5.46 -26.03 -22.74
CA LEU A 258 6.20 -24.78 -22.58
C LEU A 258 7.65 -25.10 -22.22
N MET A 259 8.57 -24.74 -23.10
CA MET A 259 10.00 -24.94 -22.90
C MET A 259 10.66 -23.62 -22.55
N PHE A 260 11.39 -23.61 -21.43
CA PHE A 260 12.19 -22.48 -20.98
C PHE A 260 13.68 -22.84 -21.14
N ASP A 261 14.43 -21.94 -21.78
CA ASP A 261 15.87 -22.13 -22.05
C ASP A 261 16.70 -22.14 -20.75
N SER A 262 16.22 -21.47 -19.70
CA SER A 262 16.92 -21.34 -18.43
C SER A 262 15.97 -21.29 -17.23
N PRO A 263 16.41 -21.73 -16.03
CA PRO A 263 15.66 -21.50 -14.79
C PRO A 263 15.38 -20.02 -14.53
N GLN A 264 16.29 -19.12 -14.95
CA GLN A 264 16.14 -17.67 -14.84
C GLN A 264 14.98 -17.16 -15.70
N CYS A 265 14.86 -17.64 -16.94
CA CYS A 265 13.75 -17.34 -17.84
C CYS A 265 12.41 -17.76 -17.23
N TYR A 266 12.34 -18.97 -16.65
CA TYR A 266 11.13 -19.43 -15.95
C TYR A 266 10.79 -18.58 -14.71
N GLN A 267 11.80 -18.19 -13.91
CA GLN A 267 11.60 -17.31 -12.76
C GLN A 267 11.08 -15.94 -13.18
N HIS A 268 11.65 -15.36 -14.25
CA HIS A 268 11.23 -14.07 -14.79
C HIS A 268 9.79 -14.14 -15.34
N TYR A 269 9.46 -15.18 -16.10
CA TYR A 269 8.10 -15.46 -16.55
C TYR A 269 7.11 -15.56 -15.39
N SER A 270 7.43 -16.36 -14.37
CA SER A 270 6.57 -16.56 -13.21
C SER A 270 6.36 -15.26 -12.43
N GLN A 271 7.40 -14.43 -12.32
CA GLN A 271 7.30 -13.12 -11.69
C GLN A 271 6.40 -12.17 -12.48
N LEU A 272 6.51 -12.12 -13.81
CA LEU A 272 5.62 -11.30 -14.65
C LEU A 272 4.17 -11.74 -14.54
N VAL A 273 3.90 -13.05 -14.55
CA VAL A 273 2.54 -13.59 -14.37
C VAL A 273 1.98 -13.22 -13.00
N ALA A 274 2.78 -13.33 -11.93
CA ALA A 274 2.37 -12.94 -10.59
C ALA A 274 2.07 -11.44 -10.49
N SER A 275 2.92 -10.59 -11.07
CA SER A 275 2.73 -9.13 -11.14
C SER A 275 1.46 -8.77 -11.89
N LEU A 276 1.25 -9.32 -13.08
CA LEU A 276 0.03 -9.11 -13.87
C LEU A 276 -1.21 -9.56 -13.11
N THR A 277 -1.16 -10.71 -12.47
CA THR A 277 -2.28 -11.21 -11.64
C THR A 277 -2.65 -10.21 -10.56
N CYS A 278 -1.66 -9.60 -9.90
CA CYS A 278 -1.89 -8.62 -8.85
C CYS A 278 -2.48 -7.31 -9.40
N LEU A 279 -1.91 -6.78 -10.48
CA LEU A 279 -2.36 -5.53 -11.11
C LEU A 279 -3.78 -5.66 -11.68
N TRP A 280 -4.06 -6.73 -12.42
CA TRP A 280 -5.39 -6.99 -12.98
C TRP A 280 -6.43 -7.28 -11.91
N ARG A 281 -6.07 -7.97 -10.81
CA ARG A 281 -6.96 -8.12 -9.65
C ARG A 281 -7.32 -6.76 -9.04
N THR A 282 -6.34 -5.87 -8.92
CA THR A 282 -6.55 -4.51 -8.41
C THR A 282 -7.51 -3.74 -9.31
N LEU A 283 -7.29 -3.78 -10.62
CA LEU A 283 -8.19 -3.15 -11.60
C LEU A 283 -9.61 -3.74 -11.56
N ALA A 284 -9.73 -5.06 -11.41
CA ALA A 284 -11.02 -5.73 -11.27
C ALA A 284 -11.75 -5.28 -10.00
N ASN A 285 -11.06 -5.20 -8.85
CA ASN A 285 -11.62 -4.69 -7.61
C ASN A 285 -12.12 -3.25 -7.78
N LEU A 286 -11.30 -2.36 -8.35
CA LEU A 286 -11.69 -0.97 -8.63
C LEU A 286 -12.95 -0.89 -9.51
N SER A 287 -13.04 -1.77 -10.51
CA SER A 287 -14.22 -1.88 -11.39
C SER A 287 -15.47 -2.35 -10.66
N LEU A 288 -15.34 -3.18 -9.62
CA LEU A 288 -16.46 -3.58 -8.77
C LEU A 288 -16.92 -2.42 -7.87
N PHE A 289 -15.97 -1.67 -7.30
CA PHE A 289 -16.26 -0.59 -6.38
C PHE A 289 -16.75 0.71 -7.06
N SER A 290 -16.44 0.93 -8.34
CA SER A 290 -16.81 2.18 -9.04
C SER A 290 -17.39 1.96 -10.44
N PRO A 291 -18.62 2.46 -10.72
CA PRO A 291 -19.18 2.51 -12.07
C PRO A 291 -18.36 3.33 -13.07
N GLN A 292 -17.70 4.39 -12.60
CA GLN A 292 -16.90 5.31 -13.41
C GLN A 292 -15.66 4.61 -13.98
N VAL A 293 -15.04 3.75 -13.17
CA VAL A 293 -13.92 2.90 -13.61
C VAL A 293 -14.39 1.98 -14.74
N ARG A 294 -15.59 1.37 -14.63
CA ARG A 294 -16.13 0.50 -15.68
C ARG A 294 -16.36 1.25 -16.99
N GLN A 295 -16.94 2.45 -16.92
CA GLN A 295 -17.15 3.30 -18.10
C GLN A 295 -15.82 3.65 -18.78
N THR A 296 -14.83 4.06 -17.98
CA THR A 296 -13.47 4.37 -18.48
C THR A 296 -12.81 3.15 -19.16
N LEU A 297 -13.06 1.93 -18.66
CA LEU A 297 -12.54 0.70 -19.26
C LEU A 297 -13.28 0.25 -20.51
N GLN A 298 -14.57 0.61 -20.65
CA GLN A 298 -15.36 0.36 -21.86
C GLN A 298 -14.90 1.24 -23.02
N GLU A 299 -14.52 2.49 -22.73
CA GLU A 299 -14.05 3.46 -23.72
C GLU A 299 -12.59 3.23 -24.15
N ARG A 300 -11.78 2.54 -23.34
CA ARG A 300 -10.34 2.33 -23.58
C ARG A 300 -10.01 0.94 -24.16
N SER A 301 -8.88 0.86 -24.88
CA SER A 301 -8.25 -0.36 -25.40
C SER A 301 -7.90 -1.43 -24.33
N ALA A 302 -8.07 -1.10 -23.04
CA ALA A 302 -7.83 -1.99 -21.90
C ALA A 302 -8.61 -3.31 -22.01
N THR A 303 -9.85 -3.29 -22.54
CA THR A 303 -10.65 -4.51 -22.73
C THR A 303 -10.00 -5.47 -23.75
N VAL A 304 -9.42 -4.93 -24.82
CA VAL A 304 -8.70 -5.72 -25.84
C VAL A 304 -7.42 -6.31 -25.24
N VAL A 305 -6.65 -5.51 -24.50
CA VAL A 305 -5.44 -5.98 -23.81
C VAL A 305 -5.78 -7.09 -22.80
N ALA A 306 -6.82 -6.89 -21.98
CA ALA A 306 -7.29 -7.89 -21.01
C ALA A 306 -7.67 -9.21 -21.69
N HIS A 307 -8.42 -9.13 -22.78
CA HIS A 307 -8.84 -10.30 -23.56
C HIS A 307 -7.64 -11.04 -24.16
N THR A 308 -6.71 -10.33 -24.80
CA THR A 308 -5.50 -10.90 -25.37
C THR A 308 -4.65 -11.60 -24.31
N LEU A 309 -4.44 -10.97 -23.15
CA LEU A 309 -3.70 -11.57 -22.04
C LEU A 309 -4.40 -12.82 -21.50
N LEU A 310 -5.71 -12.75 -21.28
CA LEU A 310 -6.49 -13.87 -20.77
C LEU A 310 -6.39 -15.08 -21.71
N LEU A 311 -6.59 -14.88 -23.02
CA LEU A 311 -6.41 -15.94 -24.01
C LEU A 311 -4.99 -16.50 -24.00
N THR A 312 -3.99 -15.61 -23.97
CA THR A 312 -2.56 -15.95 -23.95
C THR A 312 -2.19 -16.79 -22.72
N VAL A 313 -2.78 -16.49 -21.56
CA VAL A 313 -2.60 -17.26 -20.31
C VAL A 313 -3.35 -18.58 -20.36
N LEU A 314 -4.63 -18.59 -20.78
CA LEU A 314 -5.44 -19.80 -20.87
C LEU A 314 -4.86 -20.84 -21.84
N GLN A 315 -4.35 -20.40 -22.99
CA GLN A 315 -3.66 -21.26 -23.96
C GLN A 315 -2.39 -21.92 -23.39
N ARG A 316 -1.84 -21.37 -22.31
CA ARG A 316 -0.59 -21.82 -21.67
C ARG A 316 -0.83 -22.57 -20.36
N ALA A 317 -1.91 -22.30 -19.65
CA ALA A 317 -2.25 -22.94 -18.38
C ALA A 317 -2.47 -24.46 -18.52
N SER A 318 -2.87 -24.94 -19.70
CA SER A 318 -3.04 -26.37 -20.00
C SER A 318 -1.75 -27.08 -20.43
N LYS A 319 -0.64 -26.35 -20.62
CA LYS A 319 0.62 -26.90 -21.12
C LYS A 319 1.50 -27.41 -20.00
N SER A 320 2.27 -28.45 -20.29
CA SER A 320 3.30 -28.98 -19.39
C SER A 320 4.58 -28.15 -19.49
N THR A 321 5.18 -27.83 -18.34
CA THR A 321 6.33 -26.93 -18.26
C THR A 321 7.64 -27.71 -18.15
N PHE A 322 8.62 -27.34 -18.98
CA PHE A 322 9.95 -27.92 -19.02
C PHE A 322 11.00 -26.81 -18.95
N VAL A 323 12.07 -27.05 -18.20
CA VAL A 323 13.21 -26.13 -18.09
C VAL A 323 14.45 -26.90 -18.52
N ARG A 324 15.16 -26.42 -19.56
CA ARG A 324 16.26 -27.16 -20.21
C ARG A 324 15.92 -28.61 -20.61
N GLY A 325 14.67 -28.85 -21.02
CA GLY A 325 14.22 -30.19 -21.42
C GLY A 325 13.93 -31.15 -20.26
N GLU A 326 14.10 -30.74 -19.00
CA GLU A 326 13.65 -31.51 -17.85
C GLU A 326 12.24 -31.10 -17.43
N PRO A 327 11.35 -32.05 -17.10
CA PRO A 327 10.02 -31.73 -16.60
C PRO A 327 10.12 -30.99 -15.28
N PHE A 328 9.46 -29.84 -15.19
CA PHE A 328 9.47 -29.02 -13.99
C PHE A 328 8.63 -29.70 -12.89
N LYS A 329 9.26 -30.21 -11.84
CA LYS A 329 8.60 -30.85 -10.70
C LYS A 329 8.11 -29.80 -9.69
N ASP A 330 6.96 -29.19 -9.98
CA ASP A 330 6.40 -28.13 -9.11
C ASP A 330 5.01 -28.50 -8.56
N ARG A 331 4.85 -29.77 -8.13
CA ARG A 331 3.56 -30.29 -7.65
C ARG A 331 3.41 -30.42 -6.14
N GLU A 332 4.37 -30.00 -5.31
CA GLU A 332 4.26 -30.20 -3.85
C GLU A 332 4.17 -28.94 -2.98
N SER A 333 4.28 -27.71 -3.51
CA SER A 333 4.32 -26.51 -2.65
C SER A 333 3.22 -25.46 -2.84
N CYS A 334 2.33 -25.59 -3.84
CA CYS A 334 1.34 -24.53 -4.15
C CYS A 334 -0.11 -24.81 -3.69
N LEU A 335 -0.37 -25.90 -2.96
CA LEU A 335 -1.69 -26.20 -2.38
C LEU A 335 -1.73 -26.21 -0.85
N GLY A 336 -0.70 -25.66 -0.18
CA GLY A 336 -0.67 -25.58 1.28
C GLY A 336 0.11 -24.38 1.79
N GLN A 337 -0.54 -23.21 1.83
CA GLN A 337 -0.40 -22.20 2.89
C GLN A 337 -1.46 -21.11 2.77
#